data_AF-A0A8C5XXE2-F1
#
_entry.id   AF-A0A8C5XXE2-F1
#
_cell.length_a   1.000
_cell.length_b   1.000
_cell.length_c   1.000
_cell.angle_alpha   90.00
_cell.angle_beta   90.00
_cell.angle_gamma   90.00
#
_symmetry.space_group_name_H-M   'P 1'
#
loop_
_entity.id
_entity.type
_entity.pdbx_description
1 polymer ?
#
loop_
_entity_poly.entity_id
_entity_poly.type
_entity_poly.pdbx_seq_one_letter_code
_entity_poly.pdbx_strand_id
1 'polypeptide(L)'
;MRCAGLRKGHSSLGQGLSALQSEQGRLLQLLSESQGHMAHLVNSVSDVLDALQRDRGLGRPRVKADLQRAPARGARPRGCASGARPRDCLDVLLSGQQEDGVYSVFPTHYPAGFQVYCDMRTDGGGWTVFQRREDGSVNFFRGWEAYRDGFGKLTGEHWLGLKRIHALTTQAAYELHVDLEDFDNGTAYARYGSFGVGLFSVDPEEDGYPLTVADYSGTAGDSLLKHSGMRFTTKDRDSDHSENNCAAFYRGAWWYRNCHTSNLNGQYLRGAHASYADGVEWSSWTGWQYSLKFSEMKIRPVREDH
;
A
#
# COMPACT_ATOMS: atom_id res chain seq x y z
N MET A 1 74.81 22.67 -21.71
CA MET A 1 73.57 21.99 -22.16
C MET A 1 72.38 22.17 -21.20
N ARG A 2 72.01 23.40 -20.77
CA ARG A 2 70.84 23.61 -19.86
C ARG A 2 69.77 24.59 -20.36
N CYS A 3 69.98 25.33 -21.45
CA CYS A 3 68.98 26.27 -21.99
C CYS A 3 68.01 25.69 -23.03
N ALA A 4 68.30 24.52 -23.63
CA ALA A 4 67.44 23.92 -24.65
C ALA A 4 66.23 23.16 -24.08
N GLY A 5 66.35 22.60 -22.86
CA GLY A 5 65.26 21.87 -22.20
C GLY A 5 64.15 22.78 -21.66
N LEU A 6 64.49 23.98 -21.20
CA LEU A 6 63.53 24.95 -20.66
C LEU A 6 62.60 25.53 -21.74
N ARG A 7 63.11 25.77 -22.97
CA ARG A 7 62.28 26.24 -24.09
C ARG A 7 61.26 25.19 -24.56
N LYS A 8 61.65 23.91 -24.58
CA LYS A 8 60.75 22.80 -24.93
C LYS A 8 59.64 22.58 -23.90
N GLY A 9 59.94 22.70 -22.60
CA GLY A 9 58.95 22.61 -21.53
C GLY A 9 57.95 23.78 -21.54
N HIS A 10 58.40 24.99 -21.86
CA HIS A 10 57.52 26.16 -21.97
C HIS A 10 56.56 26.06 -23.17
N SER A 11 57.02 25.50 -24.30
CA SER A 11 56.16 25.25 -25.46
C SER A 11 55.11 24.17 -25.21
N SER A 12 55.46 23.09 -24.47
CA SER A 12 54.48 22.03 -24.17
C SER A 12 53.44 22.47 -23.15
N LEU A 13 53.84 23.27 -22.16
CA LEU A 13 52.91 23.88 -21.20
C LEU A 13 51.96 24.87 -21.88
N GLY A 14 52.45 25.68 -22.82
CA GLY A 14 51.60 26.57 -23.62
C GLY A 14 50.59 25.83 -24.48
N GLN A 15 51.00 24.71 -25.09
CA GLN A 15 50.08 23.84 -25.85
C GLN A 15 49.03 23.18 -24.94
N GLY A 16 49.43 22.69 -23.77
CA GLY A 16 48.51 22.11 -22.78
C GLY A 16 47.46 23.13 -22.27
N LEU A 17 47.88 24.37 -22.03
CA LEU A 17 46.98 25.45 -21.62
C LEU A 17 45.96 25.78 -22.72
N SER A 18 46.41 25.83 -23.98
CA SER A 18 45.53 26.10 -25.12
C SER A 18 44.50 24.98 -25.36
N ALA A 19 44.89 23.72 -25.14
CA ALA A 19 44.00 22.58 -25.23
C ALA A 19 42.93 22.61 -24.13
N LEU A 20 43.32 22.93 -22.88
CA LEU A 20 42.38 23.07 -21.76
C LEU A 20 41.40 24.23 -21.97
N GLN A 21 41.85 25.36 -22.52
CA GLN A 21 40.96 26.48 -22.86
C GLN A 21 39.96 26.11 -23.96
N SER A 22 40.39 25.35 -24.98
CA SER A 22 39.50 24.83 -26.02
C SER A 22 38.44 23.89 -25.45
N GLU A 23 38.83 23.00 -24.53
CA GLU A 23 37.91 22.03 -23.93
C GLU A 23 36.92 22.70 -22.97
N GLN A 24 37.36 23.72 -22.23
CA GLN A 24 36.49 24.57 -21.43
C GLN A 24 35.44 25.30 -22.29
N GLY A 25 35.85 25.80 -23.47
CA GLY A 25 34.94 26.41 -24.44
C GLY A 25 33.87 25.44 -24.94
N ARG A 26 34.25 24.18 -25.23
CA ARG A 26 33.31 23.12 -25.61
C ARG A 26 32.32 22.77 -24.51
N LEU A 27 32.77 22.67 -23.26
CA LEU A 27 31.89 22.38 -22.12
C LEU A 27 30.89 23.51 -21.88
N LEU A 28 31.30 24.77 -22.01
CA LEU A 28 30.39 25.92 -21.90
C LEU A 28 29.33 25.92 -23.02
N GLN A 29 29.73 25.55 -24.24
CA GLN A 29 28.80 25.43 -25.36
C GLN A 29 27.75 24.32 -25.11
N LEU A 30 28.19 23.14 -24.64
CA LEU A 30 27.28 22.04 -24.30
C LEU A 30 26.32 22.39 -23.16
N LEU A 31 26.79 23.11 -22.15
CA LEU A 31 25.94 23.60 -21.06
C LEU A 31 24.90 24.61 -21.57
N SER A 32 25.27 25.51 -22.49
CA SER A 32 24.34 26.46 -23.11
C SER A 32 23.27 25.74 -23.95
N GLU A 33 23.66 24.72 -24.73
CA GLU A 33 22.73 23.93 -25.54
C GLU A 33 21.77 23.11 -24.67
N SER A 34 22.28 22.52 -23.58
CA SER A 34 21.46 21.80 -22.59
C SER A 34 20.44 22.72 -21.91
N GLN A 35 20.83 23.95 -21.55
CA GLN A 35 19.92 24.94 -21.00
C GLN A 35 18.83 25.35 -22.01
N GLY A 36 19.17 25.49 -23.29
CA GLY A 36 18.20 25.75 -24.36
C GLY A 36 17.17 24.63 -24.52
N HIS A 37 17.62 23.37 -24.51
CA HIS A 37 16.72 22.21 -24.57
C HIS A 37 15.81 22.11 -23.34
N MET A 38 16.33 22.38 -22.14
CA MET A 38 15.50 22.42 -20.93
C MET A 38 14.44 23.51 -20.97
N ALA A 39 14.78 24.71 -21.45
CA ALA A 39 13.81 25.79 -21.61
C ALA A 39 12.69 25.43 -22.60
N HIS A 40 13.02 24.74 -23.70
CA HIS A 40 12.02 24.27 -24.66
C HIS A 40 11.09 23.21 -24.05
N LEU A 41 11.64 22.27 -23.26
CA LEU A 41 10.86 21.26 -22.55
C LEU A 41 9.88 21.89 -21.56
N VAL A 42 10.33 22.87 -20.78
CA VAL A 42 9.47 23.60 -19.83
C VAL A 42 8.33 24.30 -20.56
N ASN A 43 8.62 25.00 -21.66
CA ASN A 43 7.58 25.67 -22.45
C ASN A 43 6.57 24.68 -23.04
N SER A 44 7.03 23.55 -23.58
CA SER A 44 6.13 22.51 -24.11
C SER A 44 5.25 21.88 -23.03
N VAL A 45 5.78 21.68 -21.81
CA VAL A 45 4.98 21.19 -20.68
C VAL A 45 3.96 22.23 -20.22
N SER A 46 4.32 23.52 -20.20
CA SER A 46 3.40 24.62 -19.92
C SER A 46 2.25 24.69 -20.93
N ASP A 47 2.54 24.54 -22.23
CA ASP A 47 1.52 24.54 -23.28
C ASP A 47 0.53 23.37 -23.13
N VAL A 48 1.02 22.18 -22.76
CA VAL A 48 0.17 21.01 -22.47
C VAL A 48 -0.68 21.25 -21.22
N LEU A 49 -0.12 21.87 -20.19
CA LEU A 49 -0.85 22.20 -18.96
C LEU A 49 -1.99 23.20 -19.23
N ASP A 50 -1.72 24.23 -20.05
CA ASP A 50 -2.70 25.22 -20.47
C ASP A 50 -3.82 24.59 -21.34
N ALA A 51 -3.46 23.66 -22.22
CA ALA A 51 -4.44 22.92 -23.01
C ALA A 51 -5.36 22.07 -22.12
N LEU A 52 -4.81 21.37 -21.12
CA LEU A 52 -5.59 20.58 -20.15
C LEU A 52 -6.47 21.45 -19.24
N GLN A 53 -6.04 22.68 -18.92
CA GLN A 53 -6.85 23.63 -18.15
C GLN A 53 -7.99 24.22 -18.98
N ARG A 54 -7.78 24.48 -20.28
CA ARG A 54 -8.84 24.98 -21.19
C ARG A 54 -9.92 23.93 -21.46
N ASP A 55 -9.55 22.65 -21.54
CA ASP A 55 -10.51 21.55 -21.75
C ASP A 55 -11.44 21.36 -20.52
N ARG A 56 -10.97 21.74 -19.32
CA ARG A 56 -11.82 21.84 -18.11
C ARG A 56 -12.73 23.07 -18.07
N GLY A 57 -12.61 24.02 -19.01
CA GLY A 57 -13.29 25.32 -18.99
C GLY A 57 -14.62 25.42 -19.76
N LEU A 58 -15.03 24.41 -20.53
CA LEU A 58 -16.19 24.48 -21.44
C LEU A 58 -17.43 23.67 -20.98
N GLY A 59 -17.68 23.62 -19.67
CA GLY A 59 -18.85 22.93 -19.10
C GLY A 59 -19.50 23.66 -17.94
N ARG A 60 -20.19 24.77 -18.19
CA ARG A 60 -21.22 25.31 -17.29
C ARG A 60 -22.48 25.73 -18.06
N PRO A 61 -23.63 25.18 -17.67
CA PRO A 61 -24.84 25.99 -17.56
C PRO A 61 -25.20 26.22 -16.08
N ARG A 62 -25.33 27.51 -15.75
CA ARG A 62 -26.21 28.12 -14.74
C ARG A 62 -27.18 27.17 -13.99
N VAL A 63 -27.02 27.07 -12.66
CA VAL A 63 -28.14 27.04 -11.70
C VAL A 63 -27.72 27.71 -10.38
N LYS A 64 -28.06 28.99 -10.22
CA LYS A 64 -28.34 29.59 -8.90
C LYS A 64 -29.76 30.11 -8.96
N ALA A 65 -30.70 29.20 -8.76
CA ALA A 65 -32.08 29.42 -8.32
C ALA A 65 -32.64 28.01 -8.13
N ASP A 66 -32.75 27.61 -6.86
CA ASP A 66 -33.48 26.46 -6.29
C ASP A 66 -32.67 25.83 -5.15
N LEU A 67 -32.51 26.63 -4.09
CA LEU A 67 -32.56 26.09 -2.74
C LEU A 67 -33.95 25.48 -2.55
N GLN A 68 -34.11 24.20 -2.94
CA GLN A 68 -35.11 23.22 -2.47
C GLN A 68 -35.25 22.08 -3.51
N ARG A 69 -34.25 21.20 -3.59
CA ARG A 69 -34.49 19.81 -3.97
C ARG A 69 -33.35 18.93 -3.51
N ALA A 70 -33.69 17.99 -2.63
CA ALA A 70 -32.77 16.99 -2.09
C ALA A 70 -32.08 16.21 -3.23
N PRO A 71 -30.79 15.85 -3.09
CA PRO A 71 -30.13 15.04 -4.09
C PRO A 71 -30.74 13.64 -4.11
N ALA A 72 -30.92 13.13 -5.32
CA ALA A 72 -31.29 11.75 -5.58
C ALA A 72 -30.32 10.79 -4.87
N ARG A 73 -30.92 9.73 -4.32
CA ARG A 73 -30.32 8.70 -3.48
C ARG A 73 -28.96 8.21 -4.03
N GLY A 74 -27.86 8.72 -3.47
CA GLY A 74 -26.67 7.89 -3.30
C GLY A 74 -27.06 6.65 -2.50
N ALA A 75 -26.46 5.50 -2.82
CA ALA A 75 -26.72 4.25 -2.12
C ALA A 75 -26.60 4.51 -0.61
N ARG A 76 -27.74 4.52 0.09
CA ARG A 76 -27.75 4.56 1.56
C ARG A 76 -26.94 3.34 2.00
N PRO A 77 -26.04 3.48 3.00
CA PRO A 77 -25.52 2.32 3.69
C PRO A 77 -26.70 1.43 4.06
N ARG A 78 -26.64 0.14 3.74
CA ARG A 78 -27.67 -0.81 4.14
C ARG A 78 -27.64 -0.87 5.66
N GLY A 79 -28.42 -0.01 6.30
CA GLY A 79 -28.50 0.08 7.75
C GLY A 79 -29.07 -1.23 8.28
N CYS A 80 -28.40 -1.80 9.29
CA CYS A 80 -28.98 -2.86 10.09
C CYS A 80 -30.35 -2.40 10.63
N ALA A 81 -31.29 -3.34 10.77
CA ALA A 81 -32.58 -3.06 11.39
C ALA A 81 -32.38 -2.33 12.74
N SER A 82 -33.23 -1.33 13.01
CA SER A 82 -33.05 -0.34 14.08
C SER A 82 -32.57 -0.94 15.41
N GLY A 83 -31.35 -0.56 15.83
CA GLY A 83 -30.79 -0.89 17.14
C GLY A 83 -29.73 -2.00 17.18
N ALA A 84 -29.59 -2.80 16.12
CA ALA A 84 -28.55 -3.83 16.07
C ALA A 84 -27.15 -3.20 15.90
N ARG A 85 -26.20 -3.60 16.76
CA ARG A 85 -24.80 -3.14 16.75
C ARG A 85 -23.88 -4.33 16.44
N PRO A 86 -23.79 -4.76 15.17
CA PRO A 86 -22.99 -5.92 14.80
C PRO A 86 -21.51 -5.66 15.12
N ARG A 87 -20.82 -6.63 15.71
CA ARG A 87 -19.41 -6.49 16.12
C ARG A 87 -18.44 -6.59 14.94
N ASP A 88 -18.84 -7.34 13.91
CA ASP A 88 -18.09 -7.61 12.69
C ASP A 88 -19.04 -8.02 11.55
N CYS A 89 -18.48 -8.35 10.38
CA CYS A 89 -19.26 -8.76 9.22
C CYS A 89 -19.99 -10.10 9.37
N LEU A 90 -19.59 -10.97 10.31
CA LEU A 90 -20.33 -12.20 10.57
C LEU A 90 -21.65 -11.88 11.29
N ASP A 91 -21.63 -11.02 12.30
CA ASP A 91 -22.86 -10.52 12.93
C ASP A 91 -23.77 -9.82 11.88
N VAL A 92 -23.20 -9.09 10.92
CA VAL A 92 -23.94 -8.49 9.80
C VAL A 92 -24.60 -9.56 8.93
N LEU A 93 -23.88 -10.62 8.55
CA LEU A 93 -24.41 -11.73 7.77
C LEU A 93 -25.55 -12.44 8.50
N LEU A 94 -25.36 -12.76 9.78
CA LEU A 94 -26.34 -13.43 10.63
C LEU A 94 -27.60 -12.58 10.87
N SER A 95 -27.48 -11.25 10.75
CA SER A 95 -28.64 -10.34 10.76
C SER A 95 -29.49 -10.38 9.48
N GLY A 96 -29.10 -11.20 8.49
CA GLY A 96 -29.82 -11.42 7.24
C GLY A 96 -29.28 -10.64 6.03
N GLN A 97 -28.18 -9.90 6.17
CA GLN A 97 -27.54 -9.20 5.05
C GLN A 97 -26.65 -10.15 4.25
N GLN A 98 -27.00 -10.44 3.00
CA GLN A 98 -26.31 -11.44 2.17
C GLN A 98 -25.48 -10.86 1.04
N GLU A 99 -25.51 -9.55 0.83
CA GLU A 99 -24.79 -8.91 -0.27
C GLU A 99 -23.43 -8.38 0.19
N ASP A 100 -22.41 -8.55 -0.64
CA ASP A 100 -21.12 -7.90 -0.44
C ASP A 100 -21.29 -6.37 -0.41
N GLY A 101 -20.46 -5.69 0.37
CA GLY A 101 -20.43 -4.24 0.35
C GLY A 101 -20.05 -3.60 1.67
N VAL A 102 -20.33 -2.30 1.77
CA VAL A 102 -19.93 -1.50 2.93
C VAL A 102 -21.00 -1.53 4.01
N TYR A 103 -20.62 -1.97 5.20
CA TYR A 103 -21.48 -2.04 6.38
C TYR A 103 -20.83 -1.33 7.57
N SER A 104 -21.64 -0.98 8.57
CA SER A 104 -21.14 -0.41 9.84
C SER A 104 -21.00 -1.53 10.86
N VAL A 105 -19.86 -1.57 11.54
CA VAL A 105 -19.55 -2.52 12.62
C VAL A 105 -19.15 -1.76 13.88
N PHE A 106 -19.38 -2.37 15.04
CA PHE A 106 -19.22 -1.78 16.36
C PHE A 106 -18.45 -2.75 17.27
N PRO A 107 -17.11 -2.86 17.13
CA PRO A 107 -16.32 -3.74 17.97
C PRO A 107 -16.46 -3.41 19.46
N THR A 108 -16.30 -4.41 20.33
CA THR A 108 -16.53 -4.30 21.80
C THR A 108 -15.82 -3.10 22.43
N HIS A 109 -14.54 -2.90 22.14
CA HIS A 109 -13.73 -1.80 22.67
C HIS A 109 -13.62 -0.60 21.72
N TYR A 110 -14.47 -0.55 20.68
CA TYR A 110 -14.60 0.60 19.78
C TYR A 110 -16.10 0.94 19.60
N PRO A 111 -16.76 1.47 20.64
CA PRO A 111 -18.22 1.66 20.64
C PRO A 111 -18.69 2.76 19.66
N ALA A 112 -17.81 3.63 19.17
CA ALA A 112 -18.17 4.57 18.12
C ALA A 112 -18.47 3.87 16.77
N GLY A 113 -17.96 2.64 16.60
CA GLY A 113 -18.03 1.89 15.35
C GLY A 113 -17.27 2.55 14.20
N PHE A 114 -17.26 1.85 13.07
CA PHE A 114 -16.72 2.33 11.80
C PHE A 114 -17.28 1.50 10.65
N GLN A 115 -17.03 1.94 9.42
CA GLN A 115 -17.42 1.21 8.22
C GLN A 115 -16.32 0.26 7.76
N VAL A 116 -16.73 -0.90 7.25
CA VAL A 116 -15.86 -1.94 6.67
C VAL A 116 -16.49 -2.48 5.38
N TYR A 117 -15.68 -3.10 4.53
CA TYR A 117 -16.20 -3.92 3.45
C TYR A 117 -16.40 -5.35 3.95
N CYS A 118 -17.59 -5.88 3.76
CA CYS A 118 -17.93 -7.26 4.08
C CYS A 118 -17.99 -8.11 2.82
N ASP A 119 -17.31 -9.24 2.84
CA ASP A 119 -17.47 -10.33 1.87
C ASP A 119 -18.41 -11.37 2.47
N MET A 120 -19.57 -11.50 1.83
CA MET A 120 -20.68 -12.36 2.20
C MET A 120 -20.73 -13.65 1.38
N ARG A 121 -19.71 -13.93 0.56
CA ARG A 121 -19.69 -15.05 -0.39
C ARG A 121 -18.62 -16.09 -0.07
N THR A 122 -17.39 -15.67 0.21
CA THR A 122 -16.24 -16.58 0.39
C THR A 122 -16.49 -17.57 1.53
N ASP A 123 -16.42 -18.88 1.29
CA ASP A 123 -16.56 -19.92 2.32
C ASP A 123 -17.76 -19.72 3.28
N GLY A 124 -18.91 -19.34 2.72
CA GLY A 124 -20.13 -19.06 3.48
C GLY A 124 -20.26 -17.63 4.03
N GLY A 125 -19.32 -16.73 3.70
CA GLY A 125 -19.41 -15.30 3.96
C GLY A 125 -19.09 -14.88 5.40
N GLY A 126 -19.37 -13.60 5.70
CA GLY A 126 -19.18 -12.99 7.02
C GLY A 126 -17.76 -12.49 7.24
N TRP A 127 -17.00 -12.26 6.19
CA TRP A 127 -15.61 -11.82 6.25
C TRP A 127 -15.50 -10.30 6.31
N THR A 128 -14.71 -9.80 7.26
CA THR A 128 -14.40 -8.38 7.41
C THR A 128 -13.07 -8.08 6.71
N VAL A 129 -13.12 -7.37 5.58
CA VAL A 129 -11.92 -7.00 4.82
C VAL A 129 -11.17 -5.88 5.53
N PHE A 130 -9.85 -6.03 5.65
CA PHE A 130 -8.99 -5.00 6.23
C PHE A 130 -7.85 -4.53 5.32
N GLN A 131 -7.56 -5.26 4.25
CA GLN A 131 -6.58 -4.87 3.24
C GLN A 131 -7.07 -5.32 1.86
N ARG A 132 -6.93 -4.46 0.84
CA ARG A 132 -7.13 -4.83 -0.56
C ARG A 132 -6.12 -4.15 -1.48
N ARG A 133 -5.60 -4.89 -2.45
CA ARG A 133 -4.81 -4.46 -3.63
C ARG A 133 -5.48 -4.99 -4.88
N GLU A 134 -5.59 -4.18 -5.93
CA GLU A 134 -6.29 -4.58 -7.17
C GLU A 134 -5.81 -3.87 -8.44
N ASP A 135 -5.27 -2.65 -8.33
CA ASP A 135 -4.95 -1.83 -9.52
C ASP A 135 -3.75 -0.88 -9.35
N GLY A 136 -3.23 -0.73 -8.13
CA GLY A 136 -2.14 0.19 -7.80
C GLY A 136 -2.55 1.66 -7.78
N SER A 137 -3.85 1.98 -7.69
CA SER A 137 -4.36 3.35 -7.62
C SER A 137 -4.06 4.05 -6.30
N VAL A 138 -3.77 3.30 -5.23
CA VAL A 138 -3.47 3.83 -3.90
C VAL A 138 -1.99 3.62 -3.56
N ASN A 139 -1.35 4.68 -3.03
CA ASN A 139 0.02 4.58 -2.53
C ASN A 139 0.04 3.91 -1.14
N PHE A 140 0.63 2.71 -1.06
CA PHE A 140 0.85 1.95 0.18
C PHE A 140 2.19 2.25 0.87
N PHE A 141 3.13 2.98 0.24
CA PHE A 141 4.39 3.37 0.90
C PHE A 141 4.21 4.58 1.83
N ARG A 142 3.45 4.35 2.90
CA ARG A 142 3.00 5.34 3.89
C ARG A 142 3.73 5.19 5.23
N GLY A 143 3.64 6.22 6.07
CA GLY A 143 4.23 6.21 7.41
C GLY A 143 3.31 5.61 8.47
N TRP A 144 3.81 5.55 9.70
CA TRP A 144 3.15 4.95 10.87
C TRP A 144 1.70 5.42 11.08
N GLU A 145 1.49 6.73 11.13
CA GLU A 145 0.15 7.32 11.39
C GLU A 145 -0.89 6.85 10.37
N ALA A 146 -0.52 6.78 9.10
CA ALA A 146 -1.42 6.29 8.05
C ALA A 146 -1.77 4.81 8.23
N TYR A 147 -0.79 3.97 8.58
CA TYR A 147 -1.03 2.55 8.85
C TYR A 147 -1.79 2.32 10.15
N ARG A 148 -1.63 3.17 11.15
CA ARG A 148 -2.46 3.16 12.36
C ARG A 148 -3.90 3.51 12.06
N ASP A 149 -4.12 4.60 11.32
CA ASP A 149 -5.44 5.22 11.15
C ASP A 149 -6.21 4.74 9.93
N GLY A 150 -5.56 4.06 8.99
CA GLY A 150 -6.16 3.57 7.75
C GLY A 150 -6.14 4.60 6.61
N PHE A 151 -6.18 4.11 5.38
CA PHE A 151 -6.18 4.91 4.15
C PHE A 151 -6.80 4.15 2.98
N GLY A 152 -7.07 4.85 1.88
CA GLY A 152 -7.73 4.30 0.70
C GLY A 152 -9.26 4.38 0.79
N LYS A 153 -9.96 3.55 0.01
CA LYS A 153 -11.43 3.50 -0.01
C LYS A 153 -11.91 2.06 0.15
N LEU A 154 -12.90 1.85 1.01
CA LEU A 154 -13.44 0.51 1.31
C LEU A 154 -13.96 -0.24 0.07
N THR A 155 -14.38 0.48 -0.97
CA THR A 155 -14.86 -0.09 -2.25
C THR A 155 -13.75 -0.34 -3.27
N GLY A 156 -12.48 -0.20 -2.89
CA GLY A 156 -11.33 -0.50 -3.74
C GLY A 156 -10.07 -0.77 -2.91
N GLU A 157 -8.89 -0.34 -3.37
CA GLU A 157 -7.66 -0.47 -2.60
C GLU A 157 -7.70 0.32 -1.28
N HIS A 158 -7.39 -0.36 -0.19
CA HIS A 158 -7.35 0.27 1.13
C HIS A 158 -6.57 -0.55 2.15
N TRP A 159 -6.24 0.12 3.26
CA TRP A 159 -5.82 -0.46 4.52
C TRP A 159 -6.74 0.08 5.62
N LEU A 160 -7.39 -0.80 6.37
CA LEU A 160 -8.41 -0.42 7.36
C LEU A 160 -7.83 0.32 8.57
N GLY A 161 -6.56 0.12 8.89
CA GLY A 161 -5.87 0.75 10.02
C GLY A 161 -5.65 -0.21 11.19
N LEU A 162 -4.41 -0.24 11.72
CA LEU A 162 -4.00 -1.15 12.79
C LEU A 162 -4.87 -1.00 14.04
N LYS A 163 -5.29 0.23 14.39
CA LYS A 163 -6.18 0.45 15.55
C LYS A 163 -7.53 -0.25 15.42
N ARG A 164 -8.05 -0.34 14.18
CA ARG A 164 -9.33 -1.01 13.89
C ARG A 164 -9.16 -2.51 13.83
N ILE A 165 -8.06 -2.98 13.22
CA ILE A 165 -7.73 -4.41 13.16
C ILE A 165 -7.49 -4.96 14.57
N HIS A 166 -6.76 -4.24 15.42
CA HIS A 166 -6.60 -4.58 16.83
C HIS A 166 -7.97 -4.67 17.53
N ALA A 167 -8.80 -3.61 17.44
CA ALA A 167 -10.11 -3.59 18.09
C ALA A 167 -11.06 -4.72 17.62
N LEU A 168 -10.95 -5.16 16.37
CA LEU A 168 -11.67 -6.33 15.86
C LEU A 168 -11.07 -7.62 16.43
N THR A 169 -9.77 -7.84 16.26
CA THR A 169 -9.13 -9.13 16.58
C THR A 169 -8.99 -9.44 18.06
N THR A 170 -9.12 -8.45 18.95
CA THR A 170 -9.08 -8.69 20.41
C THR A 170 -10.45 -8.99 21.03
N GLN A 171 -11.54 -8.81 20.29
CA GLN A 171 -12.88 -9.02 20.86
C GLN A 171 -13.35 -10.48 20.83
N ALA A 172 -12.71 -11.33 20.03
CA ALA A 172 -12.98 -12.76 19.86
C ALA A 172 -11.76 -13.44 19.20
N ALA A 173 -11.76 -14.77 19.07
CA ALA A 173 -10.78 -15.47 18.24
C ALA A 173 -11.16 -15.32 16.76
N TYR A 174 -10.24 -14.84 15.92
CA TYR A 174 -10.43 -14.68 14.48
C TYR A 174 -9.50 -15.58 13.68
N GLU A 175 -10.01 -16.05 12.55
CA GLU A 175 -9.22 -16.62 11.46
C GLU A 175 -8.94 -15.54 10.40
N LEU A 176 -7.83 -15.69 9.69
CA LEU A 176 -7.44 -14.86 8.55
C LEU A 176 -7.58 -15.65 7.25
N HIS A 177 -8.13 -15.00 6.23
CA HIS A 177 -8.09 -15.47 4.84
C HIS A 177 -7.39 -14.43 3.98
N VAL A 178 -6.47 -14.90 3.14
CA VAL A 178 -5.73 -14.09 2.17
C VAL A 178 -6.00 -14.64 0.78
N ASP A 179 -6.74 -13.91 -0.04
CA ASP A 179 -6.95 -14.22 -1.45
C ASP A 179 -5.89 -13.52 -2.30
N LEU A 180 -5.36 -14.21 -3.31
CA LEU A 180 -4.30 -13.73 -4.20
C LEU A 180 -4.64 -14.05 -5.66
N GLU A 181 -4.32 -13.12 -6.57
CA GLU A 181 -4.42 -13.33 -8.02
C GLU A 181 -3.14 -12.83 -8.72
N ASP A 182 -2.67 -13.60 -9.70
CA ASP A 182 -1.57 -13.21 -10.59
C ASP A 182 -2.10 -12.49 -11.85
N PHE A 183 -1.21 -12.05 -12.75
CA PHE A 183 -1.60 -11.37 -14.00
C PHE A 183 -2.03 -12.34 -15.12
N ASP A 184 -1.87 -13.64 -14.92
CA ASP A 184 -2.32 -14.71 -15.82
C ASP A 184 -3.67 -15.30 -15.37
N ASN A 185 -4.36 -14.61 -14.44
CA ASN A 185 -5.63 -14.99 -13.82
C ASN A 185 -5.58 -16.28 -12.99
N GLY A 186 -4.39 -16.74 -12.61
CA GLY A 186 -4.21 -17.75 -11.56
C GLY A 186 -4.64 -17.18 -10.22
N THR A 187 -5.30 -18.00 -9.40
CA THR A 187 -5.73 -17.63 -8.04
C THR A 187 -5.22 -18.64 -7.03
N ALA A 188 -4.90 -18.15 -5.84
CA ALA A 188 -4.54 -18.98 -4.70
C ALA A 188 -4.98 -18.30 -3.41
N TYR A 189 -5.07 -19.06 -2.32
CA TYR A 189 -5.39 -18.50 -1.02
C TYR A 189 -4.53 -19.10 0.10
N ALA A 190 -4.39 -18.34 1.19
CA ALA A 190 -3.82 -18.79 2.45
C ALA A 190 -4.80 -18.47 3.59
N ARG A 191 -5.13 -19.49 4.39
CA ARG A 191 -5.97 -19.39 5.58
C ARG A 191 -5.14 -19.69 6.82
N TYR A 192 -5.38 -18.93 7.87
CA TYR A 192 -4.74 -19.10 9.17
C TYR A 192 -5.83 -19.21 10.24
N GLY A 193 -5.86 -20.34 10.96
CA GLY A 193 -6.89 -20.63 11.97
C GLY A 193 -6.85 -19.72 13.19
N SER A 194 -5.74 -19.02 13.41
CA SER A 194 -5.61 -18.00 14.45
C SER A 194 -4.91 -16.77 13.87
N PHE A 195 -5.52 -15.60 14.07
CA PHE A 195 -4.98 -14.30 13.69
C PHE A 195 -5.36 -13.22 14.70
N GLY A 196 -4.38 -12.38 15.03
CA GLY A 196 -4.61 -11.20 15.85
C GLY A 196 -3.48 -10.20 15.83
N VAL A 197 -3.79 -8.98 16.25
CA VAL A 197 -2.83 -7.87 16.24
C VAL A 197 -2.83 -7.20 17.62
N GLY A 198 -1.71 -7.29 18.34
CA GLY A 198 -1.58 -6.73 19.70
C GLY A 198 -2.52 -7.36 20.71
N LEU A 199 -2.76 -8.68 20.64
CA LEU A 199 -3.82 -9.37 21.40
C LEU A 199 -3.81 -9.12 22.91
N PHE A 200 -2.62 -9.02 23.50
CA PHE A 200 -2.43 -8.85 24.94
C PHE A 200 -1.63 -7.59 25.30
N SER A 201 -1.45 -6.69 24.34
CA SER A 201 -0.71 -5.44 24.55
C SER A 201 -1.55 -4.46 25.37
N VAL A 202 -1.00 -3.93 26.46
CA VAL A 202 -1.67 -2.90 27.28
C VAL A 202 -1.81 -1.59 26.50
N ASP A 203 -0.72 -1.18 25.85
CA ASP A 203 -0.71 -0.13 24.81
C ASP A 203 -0.30 -0.77 23.48
N PRO A 204 -1.26 -1.09 22.59
CA PRO A 204 -0.97 -1.78 21.34
C PRO A 204 -0.21 -0.91 20.33
N GLU A 205 -0.30 0.42 20.42
CA GLU A 205 0.48 1.31 19.54
C GLU A 205 1.95 1.37 20.00
N GLU A 206 2.18 1.52 21.30
CA GLU A 206 3.54 1.51 21.87
C GLU A 206 4.22 0.16 21.63
N ASP A 207 3.52 -0.95 21.90
CA ASP A 207 4.03 -2.30 21.66
C ASP A 207 4.14 -2.65 20.16
N GLY A 208 3.73 -1.75 19.28
CA GLY A 208 3.98 -1.84 17.84
C GLY A 208 3.07 -2.83 17.11
N TYR A 209 1.86 -3.08 17.62
CA TYR A 209 0.85 -3.95 17.01
C TYR A 209 1.41 -5.32 16.59
N PRO A 210 1.96 -6.13 17.52
CA PRO A 210 2.61 -7.38 17.18
C PRO A 210 1.63 -8.39 16.56
N LEU A 211 2.08 -9.09 15.52
CA LEU A 211 1.29 -10.10 14.83
C LEU A 211 1.20 -11.39 15.66
N THR A 212 0.02 -11.95 15.80
CA THR A 212 -0.20 -13.35 16.20
C THR A 212 -0.84 -14.07 15.02
N VAL A 213 -0.19 -15.12 14.51
CA VAL A 213 -0.73 -15.94 13.43
C VAL A 213 -0.28 -17.39 13.56
N ALA A 214 -1.19 -18.34 13.33
CA ALA A 214 -0.93 -19.78 13.41
C ALA A 214 -1.89 -20.59 12.51
N ASP A 215 -1.70 -21.91 12.49
CA ASP A 215 -2.61 -22.89 11.86
C ASP A 215 -2.87 -22.63 10.37
N TYR A 216 -1.79 -22.60 9.59
CA TYR A 216 -1.85 -22.43 8.15
C TYR A 216 -2.56 -23.59 7.44
N SER A 217 -3.38 -23.25 6.45
CA SER A 217 -3.91 -24.13 5.40
C SER A 217 -4.14 -23.32 4.12
N GLY A 218 -4.14 -23.94 2.94
CA GLY A 218 -4.43 -23.24 1.69
C GLY A 218 -3.61 -23.72 0.50
N THR A 219 -3.76 -23.02 -0.62
CA THR A 219 -3.14 -23.36 -1.91
C THR A 219 -1.96 -22.46 -2.28
N ALA A 220 -1.80 -21.30 -1.64
CA ALA A 220 -0.73 -20.33 -1.93
C ALA A 220 0.62 -20.67 -1.26
N GLY A 221 0.68 -21.73 -0.45
CA GLY A 221 1.81 -21.96 0.46
C GLY A 221 1.83 -20.95 1.61
N ASP A 222 2.57 -21.25 2.67
CA ASP A 222 2.75 -20.33 3.80
C ASP A 222 3.85 -19.31 3.53
N SER A 223 3.51 -18.03 3.65
CA SER A 223 4.46 -16.91 3.65
C SER A 223 4.25 -15.93 4.80
N LEU A 224 3.52 -16.32 5.86
CA LEU A 224 3.19 -15.45 6.98
C LEU A 224 3.59 -16.01 8.35
N LEU A 225 3.70 -17.33 8.57
CA LEU A 225 4.03 -17.86 9.91
C LEU A 225 5.38 -17.34 10.45
N LYS A 226 6.36 -17.12 9.57
CA LYS A 226 7.68 -16.54 9.95
C LYS A 226 7.60 -15.09 10.45
N HIS A 227 6.47 -14.43 10.23
CA HIS A 227 6.19 -13.07 10.70
C HIS A 227 5.47 -13.05 12.06
N SER A 228 5.01 -14.20 12.55
CA SER A 228 4.35 -14.31 13.86
C SER A 228 5.28 -13.80 14.97
N GLY A 229 4.74 -13.00 15.89
CA GLY A 229 5.45 -12.32 16.97
C GLY A 229 6.17 -11.02 16.57
N MET A 230 6.24 -10.68 15.28
CA MET A 230 6.92 -9.46 14.84
C MET A 230 6.03 -8.23 15.03
N ARG A 231 6.66 -7.10 15.38
CA ARG A 231 6.02 -5.78 15.42
C ARG A 231 5.87 -5.23 14.02
N PHE A 232 4.90 -4.34 13.85
CA PHE A 232 4.69 -3.65 12.58
C PHE A 232 5.75 -2.58 12.38
N THR A 233 6.35 -2.55 11.20
CA THR A 233 7.41 -1.62 10.82
C THR A 233 6.97 -0.82 9.59
N THR A 234 7.24 0.47 9.64
CA THR A 234 6.99 1.44 8.56
C THR A 234 8.28 2.21 8.26
N LYS A 235 8.31 2.94 7.15
CA LYS A 235 9.51 3.68 6.71
C LYS A 235 10.02 4.72 7.73
N ASP A 236 9.16 5.15 8.65
CA ASP A 236 9.41 6.17 9.67
C ASP A 236 9.31 5.63 11.11
N ARG A 237 9.06 4.32 11.29
CA ARG A 237 9.10 3.64 12.60
C ARG A 237 9.63 2.23 12.42
N ASP A 238 10.90 2.04 12.79
CA ASP A 238 11.60 0.77 12.71
C ASP A 238 11.37 -0.07 13.98
N SER A 239 10.96 -1.32 13.80
CA SER A 239 10.71 -2.30 14.86
C SER A 239 11.00 -3.73 14.37
N ASP A 240 11.75 -3.86 13.28
CA ASP A 240 12.14 -5.16 12.73
C ASP A 240 13.47 -5.65 13.33
N HIS A 241 13.93 -6.85 12.93
CA HIS A 241 15.17 -7.47 13.43
C HIS A 241 16.33 -7.34 12.44
N SER A 242 16.20 -6.49 11.42
CA SER A 242 17.28 -6.23 10.48
C SER A 242 18.18 -5.09 10.97
N GLU A 243 19.36 -4.97 10.38
CA GLU A 243 20.26 -3.83 10.60
C GLU A 243 19.80 -2.57 9.85
N ASN A 244 18.91 -2.74 8.86
CA ASN A 244 18.34 -1.68 8.06
C ASN A 244 16.81 -1.70 8.18
N ASN A 245 16.15 -0.59 7.91
CA ASN A 245 14.70 -0.55 7.91
C ASN A 245 14.12 -1.38 6.73
N CYS A 246 13.53 -2.54 7.02
CA CYS A 246 12.95 -3.43 6.01
C CYS A 246 11.82 -2.76 5.22
N ALA A 247 11.00 -1.93 5.89
CA ALA A 247 9.90 -1.21 5.23
C ALA A 247 10.41 -0.22 4.19
N ALA A 248 11.48 0.51 4.51
CA ALA A 248 12.15 1.39 3.56
C ALA A 248 12.79 0.57 2.43
N PHE A 249 13.52 -0.49 2.73
CA PHE A 249 14.22 -1.31 1.74
C PHE A 249 13.26 -1.95 0.72
N TYR A 250 12.22 -2.62 1.20
CA TYR A 250 11.22 -3.34 0.38
C TYR A 250 9.96 -2.53 0.09
N ARG A 251 10.04 -1.20 0.28
CA ARG A 251 9.04 -0.20 -0.16
C ARG A 251 7.61 -0.53 0.22
N GLY A 252 7.41 -0.98 1.46
CA GLY A 252 6.12 -1.36 2.01
C GLY A 252 5.96 -0.98 3.47
N ALA A 253 5.03 -1.65 4.15
CA ALA A 253 4.93 -1.66 5.60
C ALA A 253 4.31 -2.97 6.05
N TRP A 254 4.92 -3.63 7.03
CA TRP A 254 4.58 -4.99 7.38
C TRP A 254 5.09 -5.36 8.77
N TRP A 255 4.69 -6.55 9.24
CA TRP A 255 5.32 -7.20 10.39
C TRP A 255 6.66 -7.82 9.99
N TYR A 256 7.63 -6.99 9.59
CA TYR A 256 8.92 -7.44 9.09
C TYR A 256 9.75 -8.14 10.18
N ARG A 257 10.51 -9.16 9.78
CA ARG A 257 11.51 -9.86 10.59
C ARG A 257 12.92 -9.48 10.16
N ASN A 258 13.48 -10.18 9.18
CA ASN A 258 14.77 -9.84 8.54
C ASN A 258 14.85 -10.47 7.13
N CYS A 259 14.04 -10.06 6.15
CA CYS A 259 12.97 -9.05 6.26
C CYS A 259 11.58 -9.68 6.12
N HIS A 260 11.29 -10.41 5.05
CA HIS A 260 9.96 -10.98 4.84
C HIS A 260 9.94 -12.27 4.04
N THR A 261 8.81 -12.97 4.09
CA THR A 261 8.35 -13.96 3.11
C THR A 261 7.08 -13.51 2.39
N SER A 262 6.37 -12.50 2.91
CA SER A 262 5.23 -11.84 2.27
C SER A 262 5.36 -10.31 2.38
N ASN A 263 4.93 -9.59 1.35
CA ASN A 263 4.98 -8.13 1.29
C ASN A 263 3.75 -7.55 0.57
N LEU A 264 2.54 -7.91 1.02
CA LEU A 264 1.30 -7.52 0.34
C LEU A 264 1.05 -6.00 0.31
N ASN A 265 1.77 -5.24 1.14
CA ASN A 265 1.74 -3.78 1.20
C ASN A 265 2.90 -3.12 0.42
N GLY A 266 3.66 -3.88 -0.38
CA GLY A 266 4.72 -3.36 -1.24
C GLY A 266 4.20 -2.60 -2.46
N GLN A 267 5.11 -2.23 -3.35
CA GLN A 267 4.78 -1.49 -4.56
C GLN A 267 3.95 -2.33 -5.52
N TYR A 268 3.05 -1.70 -6.27
CA TYR A 268 2.25 -2.41 -7.25
C TYR A 268 2.99 -2.46 -8.60
N LEU A 269 3.91 -3.43 -8.76
CA LEU A 269 4.87 -3.49 -9.88
C LEU A 269 4.37 -4.27 -11.10
N ARG A 270 3.16 -4.82 -11.04
CA ARG A 270 2.43 -5.46 -12.15
C ARG A 270 3.12 -6.67 -12.78
N GLY A 271 3.22 -7.77 -12.02
CA GLY A 271 3.79 -9.03 -12.47
C GLY A 271 5.30 -9.09 -12.26
N ALA A 272 5.99 -9.74 -13.19
CA ALA A 272 7.43 -9.93 -13.12
C ALA A 272 8.19 -8.59 -13.13
N HIS A 273 9.15 -8.43 -12.23
CA HIS A 273 9.93 -7.20 -12.12
C HIS A 273 11.42 -7.47 -11.80
N ALA A 274 12.27 -6.49 -12.10
CA ALA A 274 13.73 -6.64 -11.97
C ALA A 274 14.25 -6.38 -10.55
N SER A 275 13.52 -5.59 -9.76
CA SER A 275 13.88 -5.31 -8.36
C SER A 275 13.67 -6.56 -7.49
N TYR A 276 14.24 -6.55 -6.29
CA TYR A 276 14.18 -7.70 -5.40
C TYR A 276 13.13 -7.49 -4.32
N ALA A 277 12.03 -8.24 -4.41
CA ALA A 277 11.03 -8.45 -3.37
C ALA A 277 10.36 -7.18 -2.79
N ASP A 278 10.31 -6.09 -3.55
CA ASP A 278 9.74 -4.80 -3.15
C ASP A 278 8.34 -4.52 -3.76
N GLY A 279 7.75 -5.53 -4.41
CA GLY A 279 6.39 -5.50 -4.93
C GLY A 279 5.35 -6.09 -3.98
N VAL A 280 4.15 -6.40 -4.50
CA VAL A 280 3.10 -7.14 -3.78
C VAL A 280 3.43 -8.63 -3.82
N GLU A 281 4.28 -9.10 -2.90
CA GLU A 281 4.86 -10.44 -2.96
C GLU A 281 4.19 -11.45 -2.01
N TRP A 282 4.08 -12.69 -2.47
CA TRP A 282 3.82 -13.89 -1.65
C TRP A 282 4.78 -15.01 -2.06
N SER A 283 5.92 -15.13 -1.36
CA SER A 283 7.08 -15.87 -1.87
C SER A 283 6.83 -17.35 -2.15
N SER A 284 5.99 -18.00 -1.35
CA SER A 284 5.68 -19.43 -1.50
C SER A 284 4.84 -19.75 -2.75
N TRP A 285 4.22 -18.76 -3.38
CA TRP A 285 3.41 -18.96 -4.58
C TRP A 285 4.10 -18.44 -5.84
N THR A 286 4.41 -17.14 -5.90
CA THR A 286 4.95 -16.48 -7.11
C THR A 286 6.41 -16.08 -7.00
N GLY A 287 7.08 -16.43 -5.88
CA GLY A 287 8.48 -16.09 -5.65
C GLY A 287 8.69 -14.64 -5.21
N TRP A 288 9.89 -14.11 -5.47
CA TRP A 288 10.38 -12.85 -4.89
C TRP A 288 10.45 -11.69 -5.88
N GLN A 289 10.08 -11.92 -7.13
CA GLN A 289 10.24 -10.97 -8.23
C GLN A 289 8.96 -10.92 -9.08
N TYR A 290 7.81 -11.11 -8.42
CA TYR A 290 6.51 -11.11 -9.06
C TYR A 290 5.49 -10.42 -8.17
N SER A 291 5.16 -9.18 -8.53
CA SER A 291 4.14 -8.40 -7.83
C SER A 291 2.75 -8.83 -8.29
N LEU A 292 1.97 -9.35 -7.36
CA LEU A 292 0.61 -9.83 -7.59
C LEU A 292 -0.33 -8.74 -8.14
N LYS A 293 -1.36 -9.19 -8.86
CA LYS A 293 -2.43 -8.36 -9.41
C LYS A 293 -3.48 -8.03 -8.36
N PHE A 294 -3.87 -9.01 -7.58
CA PHE A 294 -4.87 -8.85 -6.53
C PHE A 294 -4.35 -9.43 -5.22
N SER A 295 -4.68 -8.76 -4.12
CA SER A 295 -4.63 -9.36 -2.80
C SER A 295 -5.76 -8.83 -1.94
N GLU A 296 -6.42 -9.69 -1.16
CA GLU A 296 -7.39 -9.26 -0.15
C GLU A 296 -7.16 -10.01 1.15
N MET A 297 -6.99 -9.27 2.25
CA MET A 297 -6.88 -9.84 3.59
C MET A 297 -8.15 -9.56 4.38
N LYS A 298 -8.74 -10.61 4.93
CA LYS A 298 -10.03 -10.54 5.64
C LYS A 298 -10.09 -11.50 6.81
N ILE A 299 -10.86 -11.12 7.83
CA ILE A 299 -11.00 -11.89 9.07
C ILE A 299 -12.44 -12.27 9.34
N ARG A 300 -12.63 -13.41 10.01
CA ARG A 300 -13.93 -13.87 10.51
C ARG A 300 -13.74 -14.55 11.86
N PRO A 301 -14.70 -14.50 12.80
CA PRO A 301 -14.60 -15.27 14.03
C PRO A 301 -14.41 -16.76 13.73
N VAL A 302 -13.53 -17.42 14.48
CA VAL A 302 -13.35 -18.89 14.40
C VAL A 302 -14.65 -19.55 14.85
N ARG A 303 -15.10 -20.58 14.12
CA ARG A 303 -16.24 -21.39 14.55
C ARG A 303 -15.81 -22.25 15.73
N GLU A 304 -16.40 -22.05 16.90
CA GLU A 304 -16.33 -23.05 17.96
C GLU A 304 -17.26 -24.20 17.57
N ASP A 305 -16.68 -25.36 17.24
CA ASP A 305 -17.45 -26.59 17.12
C ASP A 305 -17.91 -26.98 18.55
N HIS A 306 -19.20 -26.81 18.84
CA HIS A 306 -19.86 -27.33 20.05
C HIS A 306 -20.42 -28.72 19.82
#